data_AF-A0AAE2Y0U1-F1
#
_entry.id   AF-A0AAE2Y0U1-F1
#
_cell.length_a   1.000
_cell.length_b   1.000
_cell.length_c   1.000
_cell.angle_alpha   90.00
_cell.angle_beta   90.00
_cell.angle_gamma   90.00
#
_symmetry.space_group_name_H-M   'P 1'
#
loop_
_entity.id
_entity.type
_entity.pdbx_description
1 polymer ?
#
loop_
_entity_poly.entity_id
_entity_poly.type
_entity_poly.pdbx_seq_one_letter_code
_entity_poly.pdbx_strand_id
1 'polypeptide(L)'
;MGKWQNLDEKLNRYLRLATFPIGVKLLENKEELKRINKIKRPEKKIALCQIFTYSRYYGWTMGLTEEDNVCPLAEIAMGFVEPYDIFLEGYFFLGRYHENQDAAKKTSE
;
A
#
# COMPACT_ATOMS: atom_id res chain seq x y z
N MET A 1 -8.23 -27.37 -1.38
CA MET A 1 -8.13 -25.92 -1.15
C MET A 1 -6.86 -25.38 -1.77
N GLY A 2 -6.92 -24.21 -2.40
CA GLY A 2 -5.74 -23.54 -2.95
C GLY A 2 -4.77 -23.07 -1.86
N LYS A 3 -3.49 -22.86 -2.22
CA LYS A 3 -2.42 -22.38 -1.31
C LYS A 3 -2.87 -21.23 -0.40
N TRP A 4 -3.55 -20.23 -0.98
CA TRP A 4 -3.97 -19.02 -0.28
C TRP A 4 -5.14 -19.24 0.69
N GLN A 5 -6.04 -20.17 0.40
CA GLN A 5 -7.16 -20.51 1.30
C GLN A 5 -6.64 -21.13 2.60
N ASN A 6 -5.66 -22.03 2.51
CA ASN A 6 -5.05 -22.63 3.71
C ASN A 6 -4.32 -21.58 4.57
N LEU A 7 -3.63 -20.62 3.93
CA LEU A 7 -2.97 -19.53 4.65
C LEU A 7 -3.98 -18.62 5.34
N ASP A 8 -5.04 -18.23 4.66
CA ASP A 8 -6.12 -17.41 5.21
C ASP A 8 -6.77 -18.07 6.43
N GLU A 9 -7.10 -19.36 6.35
CA GLU A 9 -7.65 -20.11 7.48
C GLU A 9 -6.71 -20.15 8.68
N LYS A 10 -5.40 -20.36 8.44
CA LYS A 10 -4.41 -20.35 9.52
C LYS A 10 -4.31 -18.98 10.18
N LEU A 11 -4.24 -17.90 9.39
CA LEU A 11 -4.16 -16.55 9.91
C LEU A 11 -5.39 -16.22 10.77
N ASN A 12 -6.59 -16.51 10.28
CA ASN A 12 -7.82 -16.25 11.03
C ASN A 12 -7.94 -17.14 12.28
N ARG A 13 -7.54 -18.42 12.21
CA ARG A 13 -7.56 -19.34 13.35
C ARG A 13 -6.68 -18.88 14.50
N TYR A 14 -5.45 -18.43 14.21
CA TYR A 14 -4.47 -18.10 15.24
C TYR A 14 -4.48 -16.64 15.66
N LEU A 15 -4.71 -15.71 14.73
CA LEU A 15 -4.60 -14.27 14.99
C LEU A 15 -5.95 -13.59 15.23
N ARG A 16 -7.07 -14.23 14.86
CA ARG A 16 -8.43 -13.66 14.95
C ARG A 16 -8.50 -12.26 14.34
N LEU A 17 -8.10 -12.16 13.08
CA LEU A 17 -8.02 -10.88 12.39
C LEU A 17 -9.39 -10.19 12.32
N ALA A 18 -9.41 -8.87 12.52
CA ALA A 18 -10.63 -8.07 12.45
C ALA A 18 -11.19 -7.91 11.02
N THR A 19 -10.39 -8.23 10.00
CA THR A 19 -10.69 -8.02 8.58
C THR A 19 -9.99 -9.10 7.75
N PHE A 20 -10.35 -9.22 6.46
CA PHE A 20 -9.66 -10.14 5.56
C PHE A 20 -8.16 -9.81 5.45
N PRO A 21 -7.26 -10.81 5.49
CA PRO A 21 -5.90 -10.61 5.05
C PRO A 21 -5.88 -10.30 3.55
N ILE A 22 -4.96 -9.44 3.13
CA ILE A 22 -4.84 -9.04 1.73
C ILE A 22 -3.47 -9.47 1.19
N GLY A 23 -3.45 -9.89 -0.08
CA GLY A 23 -2.23 -10.06 -0.85
C GLY A 23 -1.99 -8.82 -1.71
N VAL A 24 -0.74 -8.36 -1.76
CA VAL A 24 -0.33 -7.27 -2.66
C VAL A 24 0.61 -7.86 -3.71
N LYS A 25 0.37 -7.54 -4.98
CA LYS A 25 1.22 -7.93 -6.11
C LYS A 25 1.57 -6.67 -6.89
N LEU A 26 2.88 -6.39 -7.00
CA LEU A 26 3.40 -5.41 -7.94
C LEU A 26 3.41 -6.01 -9.35
N LEU A 27 2.97 -5.21 -10.33
CA LEU A 27 2.92 -5.60 -11.74
C LEU A 27 3.97 -4.80 -12.50
N GLU A 28 4.59 -5.41 -13.49
CA GLU A 28 5.61 -4.75 -14.33
C GLU A 28 4.96 -3.83 -15.36
N ASN A 29 3.74 -4.15 -15.82
CA ASN A 29 3.02 -3.35 -16.80
C ASN A 29 1.58 -3.04 -16.35
N LYS A 30 1.20 -1.76 -16.42
CA LYS A 30 -0.16 -1.28 -16.11
C LYS A 30 -1.25 -1.96 -16.95
N GLU A 31 -0.94 -2.42 -18.16
CA GLU A 31 -1.88 -3.13 -19.03
C GLU A 31 -2.28 -4.50 -18.48
N GLU A 32 -1.47 -5.09 -17.59
CA GLU A 32 -1.83 -6.35 -16.92
C GLU A 32 -3.05 -6.18 -16.00
N LEU A 33 -3.30 -4.97 -15.47
CA LEU A 33 -4.49 -4.69 -14.66
C LEU A 33 -5.78 -5.01 -15.42
N LYS A 34 -5.81 -4.76 -16.74
CA LYS A 34 -6.99 -5.03 -17.59
C LYS A 34 -7.30 -6.53 -17.72
N ARG A 35 -6.33 -7.40 -17.43
CA ARG A 35 -6.47 -8.87 -17.50
C ARG A 35 -6.98 -9.47 -16.19
N ILE A 36 -7.00 -8.71 -15.10
CA ILE A 36 -7.44 -9.19 -13.79
C ILE A 36 -8.97 -9.14 -13.72
N ASN A 37 -9.59 -10.31 -13.56
CA ASN A 37 -11.03 -10.43 -13.47
C ASN A 37 -11.60 -9.66 -12.25
N LYS A 38 -12.70 -8.93 -12.46
CA LYS A 38 -13.43 -8.15 -11.43
C LYS A 38 -12.55 -7.13 -10.69
N ILE A 39 -11.47 -6.65 -11.30
CA ILE A 39 -10.67 -5.59 -10.72
C ILE A 39 -11.49 -4.31 -10.60
N LYS A 40 -11.39 -3.66 -9.43
CA LYS A 40 -11.94 -2.33 -9.18
C LYS A 40 -10.81 -1.33 -9.17
N ARG A 41 -11.06 -0.15 -9.74
CA ARG A 41 -10.15 0.98 -9.75
C ARG A 41 -10.82 2.16 -9.04
N PRO A 42 -10.05 3.05 -8.41
CA PRO A 42 -10.62 4.25 -7.82
C PRO A 42 -11.09 5.21 -8.91
N GLU A 43 -12.22 5.90 -8.69
CA GLU A 43 -12.76 6.90 -9.62
C GLU A 43 -12.06 8.27 -9.51
N LYS A 44 -11.35 8.49 -8.40
CA LYS A 44 -10.59 9.70 -8.08
C LYS A 44 -9.26 9.30 -7.46
N LYS A 45 -8.28 10.20 -7.49
CA LYS A 45 -7.02 9.97 -6.77
C LYS A 45 -7.29 9.81 -5.28
N ILE A 46 -6.79 8.72 -4.69
CA ILE A 46 -6.94 8.42 -3.25
C ILE A 46 -5.64 7.86 -2.68
N ALA A 47 -5.49 7.88 -1.36
CA ALA A 47 -4.29 7.35 -0.73
C ALA A 47 -4.28 5.81 -0.82
N LEU A 48 -3.11 5.22 -1.05
CA LEU A 48 -2.92 3.76 -1.10
C LEU A 48 -3.51 3.02 0.11
N CYS A 49 -3.41 3.60 1.32
CA CYS A 49 -3.99 3.02 2.53
C CYS A 49 -5.53 2.90 2.47
N GLN A 50 -6.21 3.80 1.74
CA GLN A 50 -7.65 3.71 1.50
C GLN A 50 -7.98 2.58 0.51
N ILE A 51 -7.12 2.32 -0.48
CA ILE A 51 -7.24 1.15 -1.37
C ILE A 51 -7.14 -0.16 -0.59
N PHE A 52 -6.16 -0.27 0.31
CA PHE A 52 -6.03 -1.44 1.18
C PHE A 52 -7.24 -1.59 2.10
N THR A 53 -7.83 -0.49 2.56
CA THR A 53 -9.07 -0.48 3.35
C THR A 53 -10.23 -1.10 2.56
N TYR A 54 -10.45 -0.71 1.31
CA TYR A 54 -11.48 -1.33 0.46
C TYR A 54 -11.27 -2.83 0.30
N SER A 55 -10.01 -3.25 0.09
CA SER A 55 -9.67 -4.67 -0.09
C SER A 55 -9.95 -5.48 1.17
N ARG A 56 -9.46 -5.03 2.33
CA ARG A 56 -9.56 -5.79 3.60
C ARG A 56 -10.96 -5.81 4.20
N TYR A 57 -11.78 -4.78 3.98
CA TYR A 57 -13.14 -4.72 4.54
C TYR A 57 -14.20 -5.27 3.59
N TYR A 58 -14.11 -4.97 2.28
CA TYR A 58 -15.15 -5.37 1.32
C TYR A 58 -14.78 -6.61 0.50
N GLY A 59 -13.57 -7.15 0.67
CA GLY A 59 -13.10 -8.31 -0.11
C GLY A 59 -12.95 -7.99 -1.60
N TRP A 60 -12.75 -6.70 -1.94
CA TRP A 60 -12.62 -6.27 -3.33
C TRP A 60 -11.20 -6.49 -3.83
N THR A 61 -11.07 -6.98 -5.07
CA THR A 61 -9.81 -6.94 -5.80
C THR A 61 -9.59 -5.53 -6.32
N MET A 62 -8.72 -4.77 -5.66
CA MET A 62 -8.39 -3.40 -6.08
C MET A 62 -7.15 -3.37 -6.97
N GLY A 63 -7.16 -2.52 -7.99
CA GLY A 63 -6.02 -2.18 -8.82
C GLY A 63 -5.78 -0.68 -8.84
N LEU A 64 -4.51 -0.29 -8.84
CA LEU A 64 -4.11 1.11 -8.96
C LEU A 64 -2.82 1.22 -9.80
N THR A 65 -2.61 2.40 -10.36
CA THR A 65 -1.34 2.85 -10.89
C THR A 65 -0.81 4.03 -10.06
N GLU A 66 0.43 4.44 -10.27
CA GLU A 66 1.00 5.65 -9.67
C GLU A 66 0.06 6.86 -9.79
N GLU A 67 -0.52 7.08 -10.98
CA GLU A 67 -1.44 8.19 -11.27
C GLU A 67 -2.71 8.23 -10.40
N ASP A 68 -3.10 7.08 -9.83
CA ASP A 68 -4.30 6.94 -8.98
C ASP A 68 -4.01 7.31 -7.51
N ASN A 69 -2.75 7.43 -7.12
CA ASN A 69 -2.34 7.70 -5.75
C ASN A 69 -2.14 9.22 -5.52
N VAL A 70 -2.36 9.65 -4.27
CA VAL A 70 -2.16 11.06 -3.84
C VAL A 70 -1.11 11.19 -2.73
N CYS A 71 -0.64 10.06 -2.19
CA CYS A 71 0.27 10.04 -1.04
C CYS A 71 1.72 9.84 -1.51
N PRO A 72 2.58 10.87 -1.44
CA PRO A 72 3.96 10.76 -1.94
C PRO A 72 4.78 9.70 -1.19
N LEU A 73 4.51 9.49 0.11
CA LEU A 73 5.16 8.43 0.89
C LEU A 73 4.80 7.02 0.37
N ALA A 74 3.58 6.85 -0.13
CA ALA A 74 3.15 5.57 -0.69
C ALA A 74 3.77 5.32 -2.07
N GLU A 75 3.98 6.34 -2.88
CA GLU A 75 4.69 6.21 -4.17
C GLU A 75 6.13 5.74 -3.95
N ILE A 76 6.83 6.37 -3.00
CA ILE A 76 8.19 5.97 -2.61
C ILE A 76 8.19 4.54 -2.05
N ALA A 77 7.31 4.24 -1.08
CA ALA A 77 7.27 2.92 -0.43
C ALA A 77 6.90 1.76 -1.38
N MET A 78 6.11 2.03 -2.42
CA MET A 78 5.77 1.03 -3.45
C MET A 78 6.80 0.96 -4.58
N GLY A 79 7.81 1.83 -4.58
CA GLY A 79 8.84 1.90 -5.62
C GLY A 79 8.33 2.44 -6.95
N PHE A 80 7.29 3.28 -6.95
CA PHE A 80 6.82 3.96 -8.17
C PHE A 80 7.74 5.12 -8.55
N VAL A 81 8.36 5.76 -7.57
CA VAL A 81 9.26 6.89 -7.75
C VAL A 81 10.49 6.72 -6.86
N GLU A 82 11.61 7.30 -7.29
CA GLU A 82 12.77 7.44 -6.42
C GLU A 82 12.47 8.39 -5.27
N PRO A 83 13.06 8.18 -4.08
CA PRO A 83 12.88 9.08 -2.94
C PRO A 83 13.28 10.52 -3.27
N TYR A 84 12.42 11.49 -2.93
CA TYR A 84 12.74 12.91 -3.05
C TYR A 84 13.79 13.35 -2.02
N ASP A 85 14.58 14.39 -2.31
CA ASP A 85 15.55 14.96 -1.35
C ASP A 85 14.90 15.34 -0.01
N ILE A 86 13.70 15.91 -0.06
CA ILE A 86 12.95 16.27 1.15
C ILE A 86 12.54 15.05 1.99
N PHE A 87 12.37 13.88 1.36
CA PHE A 87 12.17 12.62 2.06
C PHE A 87 13.49 12.15 2.66
N LEU A 88 14.57 12.10 1.88
CA LEU A 88 15.89 11.67 2.34
C LEU A 88 16.45 12.52 3.49
N GLU A 89 16.12 13.81 3.53
CA GLU A 89 16.47 14.72 4.64
C GLU A 89 15.52 14.62 5.85
N GLY A 90 14.54 13.71 5.83
CA GLY A 90 13.65 13.41 6.96
C GLY A 90 12.51 14.40 7.17
N TYR A 91 12.35 15.42 6.32
CA TYR A 91 11.39 16.51 6.56
C TYR A 91 9.92 16.05 6.61
N PHE A 92 9.58 14.91 5.99
CA PHE A 92 8.23 14.32 6.09
C PHE A 92 7.85 13.88 7.51
N PHE A 93 8.84 13.64 8.38
CA PHE A 93 8.67 13.07 9.70
C PHE A 93 8.93 14.08 10.83
N LEU A 94 9.59 15.19 10.52
CA LEU A 94 9.85 16.29 11.45
C LEU A 94 8.54 16.95 11.92
N GLY A 95 8.38 17.11 13.22
CA GLY A 95 7.16 17.63 13.86
C GLY A 95 5.97 16.68 13.83
N ARG A 96 6.07 15.53 13.14
CA ARG A 96 5.03 14.50 13.09
C ARG A 96 5.37 13.32 13.99
N TYR A 97 6.58 12.77 13.86
CA TYR A 97 7.05 11.64 14.67
C TYR A 97 8.34 11.96 15.45
N HIS A 98 9.08 12.97 15.00
CA HIS A 98 10.35 13.36 15.61
C HIS A 98 10.39 14.87 15.84
N GLU A 99 10.99 15.29 16.96
CA GLU A 99 11.13 16.70 17.32
C GLU A 99 12.30 17.39 16.60
N ASN A 100 13.37 16.65 16.29
CA ASN A 100 14.57 17.17 15.65
C ASN A 100 14.87 16.49 14.30
N GLN A 101 15.61 17.20 13.46
CA GLN A 101 15.91 16.77 12.09
C GLN A 101 16.81 15.53 12.04
N ASP A 102 17.80 15.41 12.93
CA ASP A 102 18.72 14.26 12.94
C ASP A 102 17.98 12.93 13.17
N ALA A 103 17.01 12.92 14.08
CA ALA A 103 16.16 11.75 14.32
C ALA A 103 15.21 11.50 13.15
N ALA A 104 14.67 12.56 12.54
CA ALA A 104 13.77 12.43 11.40
C ALA A 104 14.47 11.87 10.15
N LYS A 105 15.72 12.27 9.91
CA LYS A 105 16.54 11.80 8.78
C LYS A 105 16.79 10.29 8.84
N LYS A 106 17.05 9.76 10.04
CA LYS A 106 17.26 8.31 10.26
C LYS A 106 16.05 7.44 9.92
N THR A 107 14.84 8.01 9.83
CA THR A 107 13.64 7.28 9.42
C THR A 107 13.58 7.07 7.90
N SER A 108 14.37 7.84 7.15
CA SER A 108 14.45 7.79 5.69
C SER A 108 15.61 6.96 5.16
N GLU A 109 16.51 6.51 6.04
CA GLU A 109 17.64 5.60 5.76
C GLU A 109 17.18 4.14 5.67
#